data_AF-A0A8B3LMR8-F1
#
_entry.id   AF-A0A8B3LMR8-F1
#
_cell.length_a   1.000
_cell.length_b   1.000
_cell.length_c   1.000
_cell.angle_alpha   90.00
_cell.angle_beta   90.00
_cell.angle_gamma   90.00
#
_symmetry.space_group_name_H-M   'P 1'
#
loop_
_entity.id
_entity.type
_entity.pdbx_description
1 polymer ?
#
loop_
_entity_poly.entity_id
_entity_poly.type
_entity_poly.pdbx_seq_one_letter_code
_entity_poly.pdbx_strand_id
1 'polypeptide(L)'
;MPMAPAARKPPTSFPRIGRPTCRRRRSTFSTAPPMTTTSGPSTRKHWKNASRPGSRSNPGMLVGTKPAMKRRQRGGMLALLTTPLILFVVILFLWPVARFLALAVDNSDFSNNLPRTIAALAGWNADSGLPGEPVFAALVEDLADARRAGKEGVLAQLVNQRVVGSRFLVIKTAKDAADGKLDMRPVRDEVLAKQAGWKNIDLWQVIARQQSARTDYYLLASLDLKRGADNSIEAVSADRAIFVDALLRTIWISIVVTVICAVLAVPLAQAIVSAPPAWSKLMFALILFPLWTSLLVRTVIWIIVLQKNGPVNSTLLGLGIVSEPLDLIYTRFSLYLAMVQVLLPMMVLSVVAVMRRVPTTYMRAALSLGAPWLTAWRRVQLPLILPGILSGGAIVFVFALGYYITPTLVGGPTDQMISSYIAFYTNSTLNWGMGAALSLQLLMILVLFALLFWTASVLFRRKAHVA
;
A
#
# COMPACT_ATOMS: atom_id res chain seq x y z
N MET A 1 23.37 -49.35 -8.14
CA MET A 1 24.31 -49.64 -7.04
C MET A 1 23.92 -48.79 -5.84
N PRO A 2 23.36 -49.38 -4.78
CA PRO A 2 22.92 -48.67 -3.59
C PRO A 2 23.96 -48.77 -2.47
N MET A 3 24.14 -47.72 -1.66
CA MET A 3 24.73 -47.84 -0.33
C MET A 3 24.15 -46.78 0.63
N ALA A 4 23.39 -47.29 1.59
CA ALA A 4 23.31 -46.82 2.99
C ALA A 4 23.56 -48.09 3.86
N PRO A 5 23.70 -48.06 5.20
CA PRO A 5 23.79 -46.94 6.16
C PRO A 5 24.96 -47.12 7.19
N ALA A 6 25.17 -46.16 8.10
CA ALA A 6 25.86 -46.42 9.37
C ALA A 6 25.36 -45.51 10.50
N ALA A 7 24.88 -46.15 11.56
CA ALA A 7 24.40 -45.55 12.79
C ALA A 7 25.52 -45.46 13.85
N ARG A 8 25.57 -44.39 14.66
CA ARG A 8 26.11 -44.43 16.03
C ARG A 8 25.32 -43.52 16.97
N LYS A 9 25.01 -44.08 18.14
CA LYS A 9 24.29 -43.54 19.31
C LYS A 9 25.26 -42.84 20.30
N PRO A 10 24.75 -42.19 21.38
CA PRO A 10 25.30 -40.96 21.98
C PRO A 10 26.14 -41.20 23.25
N PRO A 11 26.72 -40.15 23.86
CA PRO A 11 27.08 -40.17 25.27
C PRO A 11 26.13 -39.32 26.14
N THR A 12 25.67 -39.97 27.20
CA THR A 12 25.05 -39.44 28.42
C THR A 12 26.11 -38.99 29.42
N SER A 13 25.96 -37.82 30.06
CA SER A 13 26.16 -37.63 31.52
C SER A 13 25.88 -36.19 31.97
N PHE A 14 25.21 -36.11 33.14
CA PHE A 14 24.67 -34.93 33.84
C PHE A 14 25.76 -34.14 34.62
N PRO A 15 25.46 -32.92 35.14
CA PRO A 15 24.95 -32.84 36.53
C PRO A 15 23.70 -31.97 36.71
N ARG A 16 22.88 -32.41 37.67
CA ARG A 16 21.72 -31.73 38.25
C ARG A 16 22.13 -30.43 38.95
N ILE A 17 21.34 -29.37 38.76
CA ILE A 17 21.29 -28.23 39.70
C ILE A 17 19.88 -28.19 40.31
N GLY A 18 19.87 -28.17 41.64
CA GLY A 18 18.71 -28.45 42.48
C GLY A 18 17.65 -27.36 42.54
N ARG A 19 16.44 -27.80 42.89
CA ARG A 19 15.30 -26.99 43.33
C ARG A 19 15.62 -26.27 44.65
N PRO A 20 15.15 -25.03 44.85
CA PRO A 20 14.82 -24.55 46.19
C PRO A 20 13.34 -24.79 46.48
N THR A 21 13.11 -25.33 47.66
CA THR A 21 11.84 -25.69 48.27
C THR A 21 11.03 -24.48 48.73
N CYS A 22 9.73 -24.69 48.71
CA CYS A 22 8.69 -23.90 49.32
C CYS A 22 8.96 -23.67 50.82
N ARG A 23 8.97 -22.41 51.30
CA ARG A 23 8.88 -22.10 52.74
C ARG A 23 7.84 -21.02 52.98
N ARG A 24 6.73 -21.44 53.58
CA ARG A 24 5.71 -20.64 54.25
C ARG A 24 6.34 -19.59 55.17
N ARG A 25 5.82 -18.36 55.13
CA ARG A 25 5.75 -17.50 56.32
C ARG A 25 4.31 -16.96 56.44
N ARG A 26 3.61 -17.48 57.45
CA ARG A 26 2.42 -16.86 58.04
C ARG A 26 2.88 -15.63 58.82
N SER A 27 2.18 -14.52 58.68
CA SER A 27 2.04 -13.53 59.76
C SER A 27 0.55 -13.28 59.95
N THR A 28 0.04 -13.91 60.98
CA THR A 28 -1.26 -13.72 61.61
C THR A 28 -1.29 -12.42 62.42
N PHE A 29 -2.50 -11.86 62.53
CA PHE A 29 -3.02 -11.05 63.64
C PHE A 29 -2.44 -9.65 63.87
N SER A 30 -3.29 -8.62 63.74
CA SER A 30 -3.85 -7.98 64.93
C SER A 30 -5.07 -7.11 64.58
N THR A 31 -6.09 -7.29 65.40
CA THR A 31 -7.42 -6.66 65.44
C THR A 31 -7.39 -5.27 66.10
N ALA A 32 -8.41 -4.47 65.80
CA ALA A 32 -8.78 -3.14 66.37
C ALA A 32 -8.93 -3.14 67.92
N PRO A 33 -9.17 -2.02 68.66
CA PRO A 33 -10.32 -1.09 68.54
C PRO A 33 -10.04 0.37 69.06
N PRO A 34 -11.00 1.13 69.66
CA PRO A 34 -11.97 2.06 69.04
C PRO A 34 -11.85 3.50 69.63
N MET A 35 -12.95 4.29 69.58
CA MET A 35 -13.26 5.59 70.26
C MET A 35 -13.30 6.79 69.29
N THR A 36 -14.21 7.76 69.34
CA THR A 36 -15.40 8.05 70.17
C THR A 36 -16.15 9.19 69.48
N THR A 37 -17.47 9.05 69.44
CA THR A 37 -18.53 10.07 69.55
C THR A 37 -18.15 11.44 70.14
N THR A 38 -18.68 12.54 69.58
CA THR A 38 -19.26 13.75 70.23
C THR A 38 -19.56 14.80 69.13
N SER A 39 -20.82 15.05 68.72
CA SER A 39 -21.84 15.93 69.30
C SER A 39 -21.44 17.42 69.46
N GLY A 40 -22.17 18.32 68.79
CA GLY A 40 -22.43 19.69 69.31
C GLY A 40 -22.21 20.87 68.37
N PRO A 41 -22.90 22.01 68.55
CA PRO A 41 -23.67 22.65 67.49
C PRO A 41 -23.43 24.16 67.25
N SER A 42 -24.07 24.67 66.18
CA SER A 42 -24.68 26.00 65.99
C SER A 42 -23.92 27.30 66.33
N THR A 43 -23.96 28.27 65.41
CA THR A 43 -24.34 29.69 65.64
C THR A 43 -24.35 30.43 64.29
N ARG A 44 -25.51 30.64 63.67
CA ARG A 44 -26.23 31.94 63.53
C ARG A 44 -25.36 33.20 63.59
N LYS A 45 -25.37 33.97 62.48
CA LYS A 45 -25.72 35.43 62.41
C LYS A 45 -25.80 35.84 60.93
N HIS A 46 -26.99 35.99 60.37
CA HIS A 46 -27.86 37.18 60.37
C HIS A 46 -27.43 38.34 59.45
N TRP A 47 -28.22 38.49 58.37
CA TRP A 47 -28.84 39.72 57.86
C TRP A 47 -27.97 40.95 57.56
N LYS A 48 -28.06 41.44 56.32
CA LYS A 48 -28.82 42.67 56.01
C LYS A 48 -29.00 42.93 54.51
N ASN A 49 -30.27 43.13 54.16
CA ASN A 49 -30.81 43.73 52.94
C ASN A 49 -30.32 45.18 52.73
N ALA A 50 -30.27 45.65 51.47
CA ALA A 50 -31.16 46.70 50.97
C ALA A 50 -30.67 47.35 49.64
N SER A 51 -31.48 47.17 48.58
CA SER A 51 -32.01 48.22 47.65
C SER A 51 -31.68 49.69 48.00
N ARG A 52 -31.37 50.65 47.10
CA ARG A 52 -32.01 51.08 45.82
C ARG A 52 -31.17 52.25 45.16
N PRO A 53 -31.58 52.93 44.05
CA PRO A 53 -30.71 53.38 42.94
C PRO A 53 -30.48 54.91 42.85
N GLY A 54 -29.56 55.36 41.98
CA GLY A 54 -29.39 56.78 41.66
C GLY A 54 -28.34 57.13 40.59
N SER A 55 -28.83 57.34 39.36
CA SER A 55 -28.35 58.21 38.26
C SER A 55 -27.18 59.20 38.52
N ARG A 56 -26.15 59.19 37.65
CA ARG A 56 -25.80 60.31 36.72
C ARG A 56 -24.54 60.06 35.84
N SER A 57 -24.65 60.56 34.62
CA SER A 57 -23.62 61.07 33.67
C SER A 57 -22.55 60.14 33.08
N ASN A 58 -22.72 59.83 31.78
CA ASN A 58 -21.62 59.75 30.82
C ASN A 58 -21.16 61.18 30.45
N PRO A 59 -19.86 61.39 30.21
CA PRO A 59 -19.45 61.66 28.83
C PRO A 59 -18.20 60.85 28.43
N GLY A 60 -18.06 60.63 27.13
CA GLY A 60 -17.26 59.55 26.57
C GLY A 60 -15.74 59.70 26.71
N MET A 61 -15.05 58.56 26.65
CA MET A 61 -13.93 58.36 25.73
C MET A 61 -13.45 56.90 25.76
N LEU A 62 -13.22 56.36 24.56
CA LEU A 62 -12.35 55.23 24.24
C LEU A 62 -12.84 53.82 24.59
N VAL A 63 -13.78 53.32 23.77
CA VAL A 63 -13.87 51.88 23.46
C VAL A 63 -12.57 51.47 22.78
N GLY A 64 -11.62 50.96 23.57
CA GLY A 64 -10.42 50.32 23.07
C GLY A 64 -10.76 48.99 22.41
N THR A 65 -10.99 49.01 21.09
CA THR A 65 -10.97 47.80 20.26
C THR A 65 -9.55 47.22 20.23
N LYS A 66 -9.23 46.30 21.13
CA LYS A 66 -8.08 45.40 20.97
C LYS A 66 -8.50 43.93 20.99
N PRO A 67 -9.04 43.39 19.88
CA PRO A 67 -8.92 41.96 19.62
C PRO A 67 -8.33 41.65 18.23
N ALA A 68 -7.41 42.46 17.70
CA ALA A 68 -6.79 42.16 16.39
C ALA A 68 -5.35 41.60 16.49
N MET A 69 -4.59 41.95 17.53
CA MET A 69 -3.14 41.68 17.56
C MET A 69 -2.74 40.32 18.19
N LYS A 70 -3.59 39.72 19.03
CA LYS A 70 -3.27 38.45 19.73
C LYS A 70 -3.49 37.18 18.88
N ARG A 71 -4.13 37.30 17.70
CA ARG A 71 -4.42 36.15 16.81
C ARG A 71 -3.26 35.85 15.85
N ARG A 72 -2.47 36.86 15.46
CA ARG A 72 -1.35 36.73 14.50
C ARG A 72 -0.11 36.07 15.10
N GLN A 73 0.21 36.34 16.37
CA GLN A 73 1.31 35.66 17.09
C GLN A 73 1.02 34.18 17.36
N ARG A 74 -0.23 33.81 17.64
CA ARG A 74 -0.61 32.40 17.82
C ARG A 74 -0.47 31.60 16.51
N GLY A 75 -0.78 32.20 15.36
CA GLY A 75 -0.58 31.57 14.05
C GLY A 75 0.89 31.32 13.71
N GLY A 76 1.77 32.27 14.00
CA GLY A 76 3.22 32.13 13.79
C GLY A 76 3.86 31.07 14.70
N MET A 77 3.45 31.00 15.97
CA MET A 77 3.97 30.01 16.93
C MET A 77 3.47 28.59 16.64
N LEU A 78 2.21 28.44 16.20
CA LEU A 78 1.66 27.17 15.72
C LEU A 78 2.37 26.69 14.44
N ALA A 79 2.62 27.60 13.50
CA ALA A 79 3.36 27.28 12.28
C ALA A 79 4.80 26.83 12.60
N LEU A 80 5.50 27.52 13.51
CA LEU A 80 6.87 27.14 13.91
C LEU A 80 6.93 25.76 14.55
N LEU A 81 5.87 25.34 15.26
CA LEU A 81 5.78 24.03 15.89
C LEU A 81 5.46 22.89 14.91
N THR A 82 4.65 23.16 13.87
CA THR A 82 4.31 22.15 12.85
C THR A 82 5.31 22.06 11.70
N THR A 83 6.12 23.10 11.48
CA THR A 83 7.07 23.18 10.35
C THR A 83 8.10 22.03 10.35
N PRO A 84 8.75 21.66 11.47
CA PRO A 84 9.69 20.54 11.49
C PRO A 84 9.04 19.21 11.09
N LEU A 85 7.80 18.97 11.53
CA LEU A 85 7.04 17.77 11.18
C LEU A 85 6.68 17.75 9.69
N ILE A 86 6.25 18.89 9.13
CA ILE A 86 5.94 19.00 7.71
C ILE A 86 7.19 18.79 6.86
N LEU A 87 8.31 19.43 7.22
CA LEU A 87 9.60 19.24 6.54
C LEU A 87 10.04 17.77 6.60
N PHE A 88 9.92 17.12 7.76
CA PHE A 88 10.22 15.71 7.91
C PHE A 88 9.40 14.83 6.95
N VAL A 89 8.08 15.06 6.87
CA VAL A 89 7.20 14.32 5.94
C VAL A 89 7.55 14.60 4.48
N VAL A 90 7.81 15.87 4.13
CA VAL A 90 8.16 16.26 2.76
C VAL A 90 9.48 15.64 2.33
N ILE A 91 10.52 15.74 3.15
CA ILE A 91 11.88 15.31 2.82
C ILE A 91 12.00 13.79 2.81
N LEU A 92 11.40 13.09 3.78
CA LEU A 92 11.60 11.64 3.92
C LEU A 92 10.55 10.79 3.21
N PHE A 93 9.35 11.32 2.93
CA PHE A 93 8.29 10.55 2.29
C PHE A 93 7.91 11.12 0.93
N LEU A 94 7.48 12.39 0.86
CA LEU A 94 6.94 12.93 -0.39
C LEU A 94 8.01 13.10 -1.47
N TRP A 95 9.20 13.59 -1.12
CA TRP A 95 10.28 13.82 -2.07
C TRP A 95 10.81 12.51 -2.69
N PRO A 96 11.15 11.45 -1.91
CA PRO A 96 11.58 10.18 -2.49
C PRO A 96 10.50 9.52 -3.34
N VAL A 97 9.23 9.57 -2.91
CA VAL A 97 8.11 9.05 -3.70
C VAL A 97 7.94 9.83 -5.00
N ALA A 98 7.98 11.17 -4.95
CA ALA A 98 7.90 12.01 -6.15
C ALA A 98 9.07 11.75 -7.10
N ARG A 99 10.29 11.59 -6.58
CA ARG A 99 11.46 11.28 -7.41
C ARG A 99 11.38 9.89 -8.02
N PHE A 100 10.88 8.91 -7.28
CA PHE A 100 10.60 7.58 -7.82
C PHE A 100 9.55 7.63 -8.93
N LEU A 101 8.43 8.33 -8.72
CA LEU A 101 7.37 8.47 -9.73
C LEU A 101 7.86 9.24 -10.98
N ALA A 102 8.79 10.18 -10.82
CA ALA A 102 9.40 10.87 -11.95
C ALA A 102 10.16 9.91 -12.89
N LEU A 103 10.63 8.74 -12.41
CA LEU A 103 11.24 7.71 -13.25
C LEU A 103 10.28 7.14 -14.29
N ALA A 104 8.96 7.29 -14.12
CA ALA A 104 7.97 6.87 -15.12
C ALA A 104 8.11 7.64 -16.45
N VAL A 105 8.69 8.85 -16.40
CA VAL A 105 8.91 9.71 -17.57
C VAL A 105 10.38 10.07 -17.77
N ASP A 106 11.29 9.60 -16.92
CA ASP A 106 12.71 9.94 -16.99
C ASP A 106 13.43 9.01 -17.98
N ASN A 107 14.21 9.59 -18.89
CA ASN A 107 15.05 8.87 -19.84
C ASN A 107 16.52 9.33 -19.77
N SER A 108 16.89 10.08 -18.72
CA SER A 108 18.23 10.64 -18.58
C SER A 108 19.34 9.58 -18.62
N ASP A 109 19.07 8.39 -18.10
CA ASP A 109 20.04 7.29 -18.08
C ASP A 109 20.39 6.78 -19.48
N PHE A 110 19.51 6.95 -20.45
CA PHE A 110 19.79 6.61 -21.84
C PHE A 110 20.53 7.75 -22.53
N SER A 111 20.04 8.98 -22.39
CA SER A 111 20.61 10.16 -23.07
C SER A 111 22.01 10.52 -22.57
N ASN A 112 22.28 10.35 -21.27
CA ASN A 112 23.57 10.72 -20.67
C ASN A 112 24.68 9.70 -20.98
N ASN A 113 24.33 8.50 -21.39
CA ASN A 113 25.27 7.41 -21.63
C ASN A 113 25.56 7.17 -23.12
N LEU A 114 24.76 7.74 -24.04
CA LEU A 114 24.97 7.71 -25.49
C LEU A 114 24.92 9.11 -26.15
N PRO A 115 25.62 10.13 -25.61
CA PRO A 115 25.47 11.51 -26.06
C PRO A 115 25.90 11.72 -27.53
N ARG A 116 26.98 11.08 -27.98
CA ARG A 116 27.51 11.25 -29.35
C ARG A 116 26.63 10.52 -30.36
N THR A 117 26.21 9.31 -30.01
CA THR A 117 25.35 8.45 -30.84
C THR A 117 24.00 9.11 -31.08
N ILE A 118 23.39 9.67 -30.04
CA ILE A 118 22.12 10.36 -30.13
C ILE A 118 22.24 11.62 -30.99
N ALA A 119 23.31 12.40 -30.82
CA ALA A 119 23.57 13.58 -31.64
C ALA A 119 23.75 13.21 -33.12
N ALA A 120 24.47 12.12 -33.41
CA ALA A 120 24.67 11.61 -34.78
C ALA A 120 23.37 11.06 -35.40
N LEU A 121 22.43 10.58 -34.60
CA LEU A 121 21.13 10.07 -35.03
C LEU A 121 20.05 11.16 -35.21
N ALA A 122 20.33 12.42 -34.88
CA ALA A 122 19.35 13.52 -34.93
C ALA A 122 18.68 13.71 -36.31
N GLY A 123 19.38 13.39 -37.40
CA GLY A 123 18.86 13.50 -38.78
C GLY A 123 18.53 12.16 -39.46
N TRP A 124 18.65 11.03 -38.75
CA TRP A 124 18.44 9.71 -39.33
C TRP A 124 16.97 9.26 -39.20
N ASN A 125 16.44 8.66 -40.26
CA ASN A 125 15.09 8.06 -40.27
C ASN A 125 15.16 6.57 -40.65
N ALA A 126 14.24 5.77 -40.14
CA ALA A 126 14.21 4.32 -40.38
C ALA A 126 14.09 3.96 -41.87
N ASP A 127 13.42 4.81 -42.66
CA ASP A 127 13.25 4.61 -44.11
C ASP A 127 14.55 4.74 -44.90
N SER A 128 15.57 5.40 -44.33
CA SER A 128 16.89 5.58 -44.95
C SER A 128 17.80 4.35 -44.85
N GLY A 129 17.34 3.28 -44.21
CA GLY A 129 18.10 2.05 -44.00
C GLY A 129 19.11 2.17 -42.86
N LEU A 130 20.21 1.42 -42.93
CA LEU A 130 21.22 1.39 -41.85
C LEU A 130 21.90 2.75 -41.67
N PRO A 131 22.17 3.18 -40.42
CA PRO A 131 22.90 4.42 -40.17
C PRO A 131 24.28 4.46 -40.85
N GLY A 132 24.71 5.68 -41.18
CA GLY A 132 26.01 5.92 -41.79
C GLY A 132 27.18 5.71 -40.82
N GLU A 133 28.40 5.69 -41.38
CA GLU A 133 29.66 5.57 -40.66
C GLU A 133 29.80 6.49 -39.42
N PRO A 134 29.37 7.78 -39.45
CA PRO A 134 29.50 8.66 -38.28
C PRO A 134 28.71 8.18 -37.05
N VAL A 135 27.57 7.51 -37.27
CA VAL A 135 26.73 6.99 -36.18
C VAL A 135 27.39 5.77 -35.54
N PHE A 136 27.99 4.88 -36.35
CA PHE A 136 28.71 3.71 -35.83
C PHE A 136 29.98 4.10 -35.08
N ALA A 137 30.73 5.10 -35.56
CA ALA A 137 31.88 5.65 -34.85
C ALA A 137 31.47 6.23 -33.48
N ALA A 138 30.41 7.04 -33.45
CA ALA A 138 29.89 7.61 -32.22
C ALA A 138 29.38 6.53 -31.23
N LEU A 139 28.75 5.46 -31.73
CA LEU A 139 28.30 4.33 -30.92
C LEU A 139 29.47 3.60 -30.24
N VAL A 140 30.53 3.29 -30.98
CA VAL A 140 31.70 2.60 -30.45
C VAL A 140 32.34 3.43 -29.34
N GLU A 141 32.51 4.73 -29.55
CA GLU A 141 33.06 5.63 -28.56
C GLU A 141 32.20 5.74 -27.29
N ASP A 142 30.90 5.98 -27.43
CA ASP A 142 30.00 6.09 -26.28
C ASP A 142 29.92 4.77 -25.49
N LEU A 143 29.91 3.62 -26.16
CA LEU A 143 29.89 2.31 -25.50
C LEU A 143 31.22 1.99 -24.80
N ALA A 144 32.36 2.39 -25.36
CA ALA A 144 33.65 2.30 -24.70
C ALA A 144 33.68 3.16 -23.42
N ASP A 145 33.21 4.41 -23.50
CA ASP A 145 33.12 5.33 -22.36
C ASP A 145 32.15 4.82 -21.29
N ALA A 146 30.98 4.30 -21.70
CA ALA A 146 30.02 3.69 -20.78
C ALA A 146 30.61 2.48 -20.04
N ARG A 147 31.44 1.66 -20.71
CA ARG A 147 32.13 0.53 -20.07
C ARG A 147 33.23 0.98 -19.12
N ARG A 148 34.00 1.99 -19.48
CA ARG A 148 35.01 2.60 -18.58
C ARG A 148 34.36 3.16 -17.32
N ALA A 149 33.14 3.68 -17.42
CA ALA A 149 32.34 4.18 -16.30
C ALA A 149 31.56 3.08 -15.54
N GLY A 150 31.62 1.81 -15.96
CA GLY A 150 30.86 0.70 -15.36
C GLY A 150 29.34 0.76 -15.58
N LYS A 151 28.88 1.51 -16.59
CA LYS A 151 27.46 1.75 -16.90
C LYS A 151 26.93 0.94 -18.08
N GLU A 152 27.77 0.13 -18.73
CA GLU A 152 27.40 -0.69 -19.89
C GLU A 152 26.29 -1.70 -19.57
N GLY A 153 26.25 -2.20 -18.33
CA GLY A 153 25.20 -3.12 -17.86
C GLY A 153 23.83 -2.45 -17.75
N VAL A 154 23.80 -1.15 -17.40
CA VAL A 154 22.57 -0.34 -17.31
C VAL A 154 22.07 -0.03 -18.72
N LEU A 155 22.94 0.45 -19.61
CA LEU A 155 22.62 0.67 -21.02
C LEU A 155 22.08 -0.58 -21.69
N ALA A 156 22.80 -1.71 -21.55
CA ALA A 156 22.39 -2.98 -22.11
C ALA A 156 21.03 -3.43 -21.60
N GLN A 157 20.70 -3.14 -20.34
CA GLN A 157 19.38 -3.42 -19.77
C GLN A 157 18.31 -2.52 -20.39
N LEU A 158 18.57 -1.22 -20.56
CA LEU A 158 17.61 -0.26 -21.11
C LEU A 158 17.27 -0.55 -22.58
N VAL A 159 18.28 -0.95 -23.38
CA VAL A 159 18.07 -1.38 -24.76
C VAL A 159 17.31 -2.71 -24.78
N ASN A 160 17.66 -3.67 -23.91
CA ASN A 160 17.01 -4.97 -23.84
C ASN A 160 15.53 -4.91 -23.41
N GLN A 161 15.16 -3.92 -22.60
CA GLN A 161 13.76 -3.67 -22.23
C GLN A 161 12.89 -3.27 -23.44
N ARG A 162 13.48 -2.75 -24.51
CA ARG A 162 12.79 -2.28 -25.71
C ARG A 162 12.97 -3.24 -26.89
N VAL A 163 14.14 -3.85 -27.01
CA VAL A 163 14.48 -4.85 -28.02
C VAL A 163 15.08 -6.08 -27.35
N VAL A 164 14.28 -7.14 -27.24
CA VAL A 164 14.67 -8.40 -26.58
C VAL A 164 15.89 -9.02 -27.26
N GLY A 165 16.87 -9.46 -26.46
CA GLY A 165 18.10 -10.11 -26.95
C GLY A 165 19.25 -9.14 -27.25
N SER A 166 19.03 -7.83 -27.12
CA SER A 166 20.07 -6.82 -27.36
C SER A 166 21.07 -6.67 -26.20
N ARG A 167 20.79 -7.21 -25.00
CA ARG A 167 21.69 -7.08 -23.83
C ARG A 167 23.11 -7.57 -24.13
N PHE A 168 23.22 -8.79 -24.66
CA PHE A 168 24.52 -9.38 -24.96
C PHE A 168 25.23 -8.64 -26.09
N LEU A 169 24.46 -8.18 -27.10
CA LEU A 169 24.97 -7.36 -28.19
C LEU A 169 25.66 -6.11 -27.62
N VAL A 170 24.96 -5.32 -26.81
CA VAL A 170 25.49 -4.07 -26.24
C VAL A 170 26.70 -4.32 -25.35
N ILE A 171 26.65 -5.33 -24.46
CA ILE A 171 27.78 -5.65 -23.57
C ILE A 171 29.02 -6.09 -24.36
N LYS A 172 28.84 -6.94 -25.38
CA LYS A 172 29.93 -7.42 -26.22
C LYS A 172 30.51 -6.26 -27.06
N THR A 173 29.66 -5.42 -27.62
CA THR A 173 30.06 -4.19 -28.34
C THR A 173 30.90 -3.28 -27.46
N ALA A 174 30.41 -2.99 -26.26
CA ALA A 174 31.10 -2.12 -25.31
C ALA A 174 32.44 -2.70 -24.87
N LYS A 175 32.53 -4.03 -24.70
CA LYS A 175 33.79 -4.71 -24.40
C LYS A 175 34.77 -4.61 -25.57
N ASP A 176 34.36 -4.98 -26.77
CA ASP A 176 35.23 -4.97 -27.95
C ASP A 176 35.68 -3.53 -28.30
N ALA A 177 34.82 -2.53 -28.06
CA ALA A 177 35.14 -1.12 -28.20
C ALA A 177 36.17 -0.64 -27.17
N ALA A 178 35.99 -0.99 -25.89
CA ALA A 178 36.94 -0.61 -24.84
C ALA A 178 38.30 -1.31 -24.98
N ASP A 179 38.32 -2.53 -25.54
CA ASP A 179 39.53 -3.30 -25.84
C ASP A 179 40.28 -2.78 -27.09
N GLY A 180 39.78 -1.72 -27.77
CA GLY A 180 40.38 -1.17 -28.99
C GLY A 180 40.24 -2.07 -30.23
N LYS A 181 39.36 -3.07 -30.19
CA LYS A 181 39.14 -4.02 -31.31
C LYS A 181 38.20 -3.49 -32.38
N LEU A 182 37.74 -2.24 -32.27
CA LEU A 182 36.80 -1.57 -33.18
C LEU A 182 37.31 -0.18 -33.62
N ASP A 183 38.62 0.07 -33.46
CA ASP A 183 39.25 1.36 -33.80
C ASP A 183 39.69 1.45 -35.27
N MET A 184 39.47 0.40 -36.09
CA MET A 184 39.86 0.39 -37.51
C MET A 184 38.72 0.92 -38.38
N ARG A 185 39.04 1.88 -39.27
CA ARG A 185 38.09 2.45 -40.23
C ARG A 185 38.05 1.59 -41.51
N PRO A 186 36.87 1.31 -42.10
CA PRO A 186 35.54 1.76 -41.68
C PRO A 186 34.94 0.95 -40.50
N VAL A 187 34.55 1.66 -39.45
CA VAL A 187 34.02 1.16 -38.18
C VAL A 187 32.70 0.44 -38.37
N ARG A 188 31.84 0.92 -39.28
CA ARG A 188 30.55 0.30 -39.57
C ARG A 188 30.69 -1.15 -40.04
N ASP A 189 31.57 -1.39 -41.00
CA ASP A 189 31.71 -2.73 -41.59
C ASP A 189 32.34 -3.71 -40.59
N GLU A 190 33.26 -3.24 -39.74
CA GLU A 190 33.85 -4.05 -38.68
C GLU A 190 32.83 -4.41 -37.58
N VAL A 191 32.03 -3.44 -37.12
CA VAL A 191 30.95 -3.69 -36.16
C VAL A 191 29.95 -4.68 -36.73
N LEU A 192 29.52 -4.50 -37.99
CA LEU A 192 28.56 -5.39 -38.65
C LEU A 192 29.15 -6.79 -38.92
N ALA A 193 30.46 -6.91 -39.16
CA ALA A 193 31.14 -8.19 -39.36
C ALA A 193 31.25 -8.98 -38.05
N LYS A 194 31.60 -8.32 -36.93
CA LYS A 194 31.72 -9.00 -35.62
C LYS A 194 30.38 -9.22 -34.93
N GLN A 195 29.39 -8.38 -35.21
CA GLN A 195 28.14 -8.30 -34.48
C GLN A 195 26.95 -7.98 -35.40
N ALA A 196 26.45 -9.03 -36.06
CA ALA A 196 25.32 -8.95 -36.98
C ALA A 196 24.02 -8.40 -36.36
N GLY A 197 23.88 -8.37 -35.04
CA GLY A 197 22.70 -7.83 -34.35
C GLY A 197 22.47 -6.32 -34.60
N TRP A 198 23.52 -5.56 -34.91
CA TRP A 198 23.40 -4.15 -35.30
C TRP A 198 22.85 -3.94 -36.72
N LYS A 199 22.55 -5.02 -37.48
CA LYS A 199 21.81 -4.95 -38.74
C LYS A 199 20.31 -4.69 -38.54
N ASN A 200 19.79 -4.85 -37.33
CA ASN A 200 18.37 -4.64 -37.04
C ASN A 200 18.03 -3.14 -37.03
N ILE A 201 17.23 -2.68 -37.99
CA ILE A 201 16.79 -1.29 -38.13
C ILE A 201 15.91 -0.87 -36.95
N ASP A 202 15.08 -1.78 -36.41
CA ASP A 202 14.21 -1.49 -35.27
C ASP A 202 15.01 -1.08 -34.05
N LEU A 203 16.21 -1.67 -33.86
CA LEU A 203 17.10 -1.33 -32.77
C LEU A 203 17.62 0.11 -32.89
N TRP A 204 17.99 0.53 -34.10
CA TRP A 204 18.39 1.90 -34.38
C TRP A 204 17.24 2.88 -34.24
N GLN A 205 16.04 2.51 -34.69
CA GLN A 205 14.83 3.31 -34.50
C GLN A 205 14.51 3.52 -33.02
N VAL A 206 14.67 2.47 -32.22
CA VAL A 206 14.48 2.55 -30.77
C VAL A 206 15.50 3.50 -30.12
N ILE A 207 16.79 3.40 -30.48
CA ILE A 207 17.85 4.28 -29.96
C ILE A 207 17.61 5.72 -30.41
N ALA A 208 17.31 5.94 -31.69
CA ALA A 208 17.08 7.25 -32.27
C ALA A 208 15.89 7.98 -31.63
N ARG A 209 14.89 7.25 -31.11
CA ARG A 209 13.74 7.83 -30.39
C ARG A 209 14.07 8.31 -28.97
N GLN A 210 15.22 7.94 -28.40
CA GLN A 210 15.58 8.27 -27.02
C GLN A 210 16.30 9.63 -26.87
N GLN A 211 16.25 10.52 -27.87
CA GLN A 211 16.96 11.82 -27.79
C GLN A 211 16.40 12.74 -26.70
N SER A 212 15.12 12.59 -26.36
CA SER A 212 14.47 13.36 -25.32
C SER A 212 14.84 12.84 -23.92
N ALA A 213 15.13 13.77 -23.01
CA ALA A 213 15.28 13.49 -21.58
C ALA A 213 13.99 12.96 -20.94
N ARG A 214 12.84 13.13 -21.60
CA ARG A 214 11.55 12.59 -21.19
C ARG A 214 11.05 11.52 -22.15
N THR A 215 10.48 10.46 -21.60
CA THR A 215 9.83 9.37 -22.34
C THR A 215 8.39 9.19 -21.89
N ASP A 216 7.54 8.71 -22.80
CA ASP A 216 6.18 8.24 -22.49
C ASP A 216 6.04 6.72 -22.57
N TYR A 217 7.15 6.03 -22.88
CA TYR A 217 7.18 4.58 -23.10
C TYR A 217 6.56 3.79 -21.95
N TYR A 218 6.99 4.06 -20.71
CA TYR A 218 6.50 3.33 -19.54
C TYR A 218 5.04 3.67 -19.21
N LEU A 219 4.61 4.91 -19.45
CA LEU A 219 3.22 5.32 -19.25
C LEU A 219 2.28 4.65 -20.24
N LEU A 220 2.65 4.62 -21.53
CA LEU A 220 1.89 3.91 -22.55
C LEU A 220 1.87 2.40 -22.27
N ALA A 221 3.02 1.82 -21.92
CA ALA A 221 3.12 0.41 -21.59
C ALA A 221 2.24 0.02 -20.40
N SER A 222 2.11 0.89 -19.38
CA SER A 222 1.22 0.66 -18.22
C SER A 222 -0.27 0.60 -18.58
N LEU A 223 -0.64 1.14 -19.75
CA LEU A 223 -1.99 1.12 -20.30
C LEU A 223 -2.14 0.10 -21.44
N ASP A 224 -1.19 -0.83 -21.59
CA ASP A 224 -1.14 -1.81 -22.69
C ASP A 224 -1.10 -1.15 -24.07
N LEU A 225 -0.47 0.03 -24.17
CA LEU A 225 -0.25 0.79 -25.39
C LEU A 225 1.24 0.85 -25.76
N LYS A 226 1.55 0.96 -27.05
CA LYS A 226 2.91 1.17 -27.58
C LYS A 226 2.88 2.23 -28.67
N ARG A 227 4.03 2.86 -28.94
CA ARG A 227 4.21 3.69 -30.14
C ARG A 227 4.59 2.83 -31.33
N GLY A 228 3.84 2.93 -32.42
CA GLY A 228 4.10 2.29 -33.71
C GLY A 228 5.35 2.83 -34.42
N ALA A 229 5.65 2.29 -35.59
CA ALA A 229 6.78 2.73 -36.43
C ALA A 229 6.60 4.18 -36.94
N ASP A 230 5.35 4.59 -37.15
CA ASP A 230 4.87 5.88 -37.66
C ASP A 230 4.58 6.92 -36.55
N ASN A 231 4.97 6.64 -35.30
CA ASN A 231 4.66 7.45 -34.12
C ASN A 231 3.16 7.47 -33.72
N SER A 232 2.32 6.62 -34.32
CA SER A 232 0.95 6.40 -33.86
C SER A 232 0.93 5.62 -32.53
N ILE A 233 -0.18 5.74 -31.78
CA ILE A 233 -0.38 4.97 -30.55
C ILE A 233 -1.21 3.74 -30.91
N GLU A 234 -0.61 2.56 -30.75
CA GLU A 234 -1.23 1.28 -31.05
C GLU A 234 -1.45 0.49 -29.76
N ALA A 235 -2.55 -0.27 -29.70
CA ALA A 235 -2.72 -1.27 -28.66
C ALA A 235 -1.67 -2.39 -28.83
N VAL A 236 -1.16 -2.88 -27.71
CA VAL A 236 -0.34 -4.09 -27.73
C VAL A 236 -1.24 -5.30 -28.01
N SER A 237 -0.72 -6.34 -28.66
CA SER A 237 -1.42 -7.61 -28.89
C SER A 237 -2.08 -8.15 -27.61
N ALA A 238 -3.27 -8.75 -27.72
CA ALA A 238 -4.05 -9.24 -26.58
C ALA A 238 -3.25 -10.13 -25.62
N ASP A 239 -2.34 -10.97 -26.13
CA ASP A 239 -1.49 -11.86 -25.32
C ASP A 239 -0.50 -11.12 -24.40
N ARG A 240 -0.24 -9.83 -24.67
CA ARG A 240 0.70 -8.98 -23.92
C ARG A 240 -0.01 -7.86 -23.16
N ALA A 241 -1.30 -7.63 -23.44
CA ALA A 241 -2.10 -6.62 -22.76
C ALA A 241 -2.56 -7.17 -21.40
N ILE A 242 -1.76 -6.95 -20.37
CA ILE A 242 -1.96 -7.56 -19.04
C ILE A 242 -2.22 -6.53 -17.94
N PHE A 243 -1.84 -5.26 -18.15
CA PHE A 243 -1.82 -4.27 -17.08
C PHE A 243 -3.20 -3.69 -16.81
N VAL A 244 -3.99 -3.40 -17.85
CA VAL A 244 -5.36 -2.89 -17.70
C VAL A 244 -6.26 -3.95 -17.06
N ASP A 245 -6.13 -5.21 -17.48
CA ASP A 245 -6.86 -6.32 -16.88
C ASP A 245 -6.47 -6.55 -15.42
N ALA A 246 -5.17 -6.46 -15.10
CA ALA A 246 -4.70 -6.50 -13.73
C ALA A 246 -5.22 -5.31 -12.90
N LEU A 247 -5.35 -4.12 -13.49
CA LEU A 247 -5.90 -2.90 -12.85
C LEU A 247 -7.36 -3.13 -12.45
N LEU A 248 -8.18 -3.52 -13.43
CA LEU A 248 -9.61 -3.76 -13.23
C LEU A 248 -9.83 -4.88 -12.21
N ARG A 249 -9.02 -5.93 -12.28
CA ARG A 249 -9.04 -7.02 -11.28
C ARG A 249 -8.66 -6.53 -9.89
N THR A 250 -7.63 -5.69 -9.78
CA THR A 250 -7.18 -5.11 -8.49
C THR A 250 -8.31 -4.28 -7.87
N ILE A 251 -8.98 -3.44 -8.66
CA ILE A 251 -10.14 -2.64 -8.22
C ILE A 251 -11.28 -3.58 -7.79
N TRP A 252 -11.64 -4.55 -8.62
CA TRP A 252 -12.73 -5.49 -8.35
C TRP A 252 -12.51 -6.28 -7.07
N ILE A 253 -11.33 -6.90 -6.93
CA ILE A 253 -10.94 -7.66 -5.72
C ILE A 253 -11.00 -6.74 -4.50
N SER A 254 -10.47 -5.52 -4.60
CA SER A 254 -10.47 -4.57 -3.47
C SER A 254 -11.88 -4.16 -3.06
N ILE A 255 -12.79 -3.95 -4.01
CA ILE A 255 -14.22 -3.69 -3.74
C ILE A 255 -14.85 -4.90 -3.04
N VAL A 256 -14.70 -6.10 -3.60
CA VAL A 256 -15.29 -7.33 -3.06
C VAL A 256 -14.81 -7.58 -1.63
N VAL A 257 -13.50 -7.50 -1.37
CA VAL A 257 -12.94 -7.66 -0.03
C VAL A 257 -13.47 -6.59 0.93
N THR A 258 -13.56 -5.34 0.49
CA THR A 258 -14.12 -4.24 1.30
C THR A 258 -15.57 -4.49 1.68
N VAL A 259 -16.39 -4.95 0.72
CA VAL A 259 -17.80 -5.28 0.94
C VAL A 259 -17.93 -6.46 1.90
N ILE A 260 -17.18 -7.54 1.71
CA ILE A 260 -17.20 -8.70 2.62
C ILE A 260 -16.78 -8.26 4.04
N CYS A 261 -15.72 -7.48 4.17
CA CYS A 261 -15.30 -6.92 5.46
C CYS A 261 -16.39 -6.08 6.10
N ALA A 262 -17.09 -5.22 5.34
CA ALA A 262 -18.18 -4.40 5.87
C ALA A 262 -19.36 -5.27 6.35
N VAL A 263 -19.76 -6.25 5.54
CA VAL A 263 -20.85 -7.18 5.87
C VAL A 263 -20.54 -8.00 7.13
N LEU A 264 -19.30 -8.45 7.29
CA LEU A 264 -18.89 -9.22 8.47
C LEU A 264 -18.62 -8.34 9.71
N ALA A 265 -18.08 -7.14 9.51
CA ALA A 265 -17.70 -6.26 10.61
C ALA A 265 -18.90 -5.67 11.34
N VAL A 266 -20.01 -5.41 10.66
CA VAL A 266 -21.21 -4.84 11.26
C VAL A 266 -21.85 -5.75 12.34
N PRO A 267 -22.17 -7.03 12.07
CA PRO A 267 -22.69 -7.92 13.10
C PRO A 267 -21.67 -8.19 14.19
N LEU A 268 -20.38 -8.29 13.84
CA LEU A 268 -19.31 -8.49 14.81
C LEU A 268 -19.16 -7.28 15.74
N ALA A 269 -19.23 -6.07 15.22
CA ALA A 269 -19.24 -4.84 16.01
C ALA A 269 -20.48 -4.77 16.91
N GLN A 270 -21.65 -5.15 16.41
CA GLN A 270 -22.88 -5.20 17.20
C GLN A 270 -22.73 -6.17 18.37
N ALA A 271 -22.15 -7.36 18.14
CA ALA A 271 -21.88 -8.34 19.19
C ALA A 271 -20.90 -7.79 20.24
N ILE A 272 -19.81 -7.14 19.82
CA ILE A 272 -18.82 -6.53 20.73
C ILE A 272 -19.43 -5.43 21.60
N VAL A 273 -20.26 -4.57 21.02
CA VAL A 273 -20.86 -3.43 21.73
C VAL A 273 -21.99 -3.88 22.66
N SER A 274 -22.71 -4.95 22.31
CA SER A 274 -23.83 -5.45 23.10
C SER A 274 -23.42 -6.46 24.19
N ALA A 275 -22.22 -7.05 24.08
CA ALA A 275 -21.74 -8.07 25.02
C ALA A 275 -21.39 -7.50 26.41
N PRO A 276 -21.46 -8.32 27.47
CA PRO A 276 -20.96 -7.95 28.79
C PRO A 276 -19.48 -7.53 28.75
N PRO A 277 -19.00 -6.69 29.68
CA PRO A 277 -17.66 -6.10 29.60
C PRO A 277 -16.49 -7.09 29.45
N ALA A 278 -16.59 -8.27 30.06
CA ALA A 278 -15.58 -9.32 29.94
C ALA A 278 -15.54 -9.93 28.53
N TRP A 279 -16.70 -10.29 27.98
CA TRP A 279 -16.82 -10.85 26.63
C TRP A 279 -16.50 -9.82 25.56
N SER A 280 -16.91 -8.56 25.72
CA SER A 280 -16.53 -7.46 24.84
C SER A 280 -15.01 -7.32 24.75
N LYS A 281 -14.31 -7.34 25.90
CA LYS A 281 -12.84 -7.30 25.96
C LYS A 281 -12.20 -8.53 25.29
N LEU A 282 -12.73 -9.72 25.53
CA LEU A 282 -12.22 -10.96 24.91
C LEU A 282 -12.38 -10.95 23.38
N MET A 283 -13.59 -10.63 22.87
CA MET A 283 -13.85 -10.56 21.43
C MET A 283 -12.95 -9.51 20.76
N PHE A 284 -12.77 -8.35 21.39
CA PHE A 284 -11.88 -7.31 20.88
C PHE A 284 -10.42 -7.79 20.85
N ALA A 285 -9.95 -8.49 21.89
CA ALA A 285 -8.61 -9.08 21.92
C ALA A 285 -8.42 -10.13 20.82
N LEU A 286 -9.38 -11.03 20.61
CA LEU A 286 -9.34 -12.06 19.56
C LEU A 286 -9.26 -11.46 18.15
N ILE A 287 -9.95 -10.35 17.90
CA ILE A 287 -9.95 -9.66 16.60
C ILE A 287 -8.64 -8.92 16.35
N LEU A 288 -8.03 -8.39 17.40
CA LEU A 288 -6.74 -7.70 17.29
C LEU A 288 -5.55 -8.64 17.28
N PHE A 289 -5.68 -9.85 17.81
CA PHE A 289 -4.61 -10.84 17.88
C PHE A 289 -3.89 -11.06 16.52
N PRO A 290 -4.60 -11.19 15.38
CA PRO A 290 -3.95 -11.29 14.06
C PRO A 290 -3.02 -10.14 13.71
N LEU A 291 -3.25 -8.92 14.22
CA LEU A 291 -2.42 -7.75 13.90
C LEU A 291 -1.00 -7.86 14.45
N TRP A 292 -0.80 -8.64 15.51
CA TRP A 292 0.52 -8.88 16.13
C TRP A 292 1.30 -9.99 15.43
N THR A 293 0.64 -10.72 14.54
CA THR A 293 1.25 -11.83 13.81
C THR A 293 1.77 -11.37 12.46
N SER A 294 2.95 -11.86 12.06
CA SER A 294 3.52 -11.57 10.75
C SER A 294 2.55 -11.97 9.63
N LEU A 295 2.39 -11.08 8.66
CA LEU A 295 1.55 -11.27 7.48
C LEU A 295 2.01 -12.51 6.68
N LEU A 296 3.32 -12.72 6.57
CA LEU A 296 3.89 -13.89 5.89
C LEU A 296 3.51 -15.19 6.58
N VAL A 297 3.65 -15.25 7.91
CA VAL A 297 3.30 -16.45 8.69
C VAL A 297 1.83 -16.80 8.52
N ARG A 298 0.93 -15.81 8.62
CA ARG A 298 -0.51 -16.01 8.39
C ARG A 298 -0.80 -16.52 6.98
N THR A 299 -0.11 -15.98 5.98
CA THR A 299 -0.29 -16.39 4.58
C THR A 299 0.16 -17.84 4.38
N VAL A 300 1.30 -18.24 4.94
CA VAL A 300 1.79 -19.64 4.89
C VAL A 300 0.85 -20.61 5.62
N ILE A 301 0.29 -20.20 6.76
CA ILE A 301 -0.72 -21.01 7.46
C ILE A 301 -1.93 -21.25 6.55
N TRP A 302 -2.44 -20.24 5.84
CA TRP A 302 -3.52 -20.44 4.89
C TRP A 302 -3.17 -21.39 3.75
N ILE A 303 -1.93 -21.36 3.25
CA ILE A 303 -1.45 -22.34 2.26
C ILE A 303 -1.58 -23.76 2.83
N ILE A 304 -1.06 -24.01 4.03
CA ILE A 304 -1.10 -25.35 4.65
C ILE A 304 -2.54 -25.78 4.95
N VAL A 305 -3.37 -24.86 5.43
CA VAL A 305 -4.77 -25.14 5.83
C VAL A 305 -5.66 -25.48 4.63
N LEU A 306 -5.44 -24.81 3.49
CA LEU A 306 -6.26 -24.93 2.27
C LEU A 306 -5.68 -25.87 1.21
N GLN A 307 -4.52 -26.47 1.44
CA GLN A 307 -3.95 -27.49 0.56
C GLN A 307 -4.89 -28.70 0.43
N LYS A 308 -4.71 -29.51 -0.63
CA LYS A 308 -5.54 -30.69 -0.90
C LYS A 308 -5.62 -31.65 0.30
N ASN A 309 -4.49 -31.90 0.95
CA ASN A 309 -4.38 -32.75 2.14
C ASN A 309 -4.44 -31.95 3.45
N GLY A 310 -4.90 -30.69 3.38
CA GLY A 310 -4.97 -29.78 4.51
C GLY A 310 -6.13 -30.12 5.45
N PRO A 311 -6.09 -29.59 6.69
CA PRO A 311 -7.14 -29.79 7.69
C PRO A 311 -8.56 -29.51 7.18
N VAL A 312 -8.77 -28.50 6.34
CA VAL A 312 -10.10 -28.13 5.83
C VAL A 312 -10.68 -29.24 4.95
N ASN A 313 -9.93 -29.72 3.95
CA ASN A 313 -10.40 -30.81 3.10
C ASN A 313 -10.55 -32.11 3.89
N SER A 314 -9.64 -32.42 4.81
CA SER A 314 -9.73 -33.61 5.67
C SER A 314 -10.98 -33.58 6.56
N THR A 315 -11.38 -32.42 7.07
CA THR A 315 -12.64 -32.29 7.83
C THR A 315 -13.88 -32.34 6.93
N LEU A 316 -13.85 -31.72 5.75
CA LEU A 316 -14.97 -31.78 4.80
C LEU A 316 -15.24 -33.22 4.31
N LEU A 317 -14.18 -33.98 4.03
CA LEU A 317 -14.25 -35.41 3.68
C LEU A 317 -14.72 -36.25 4.87
N GLY A 318 -14.16 -36.01 6.07
CA GLY A 318 -14.55 -36.73 7.29
C GLY A 318 -16.01 -36.51 7.70
N LEU A 319 -16.58 -35.35 7.39
CA LEU A 319 -18.00 -35.03 7.58
C LEU A 319 -18.90 -35.53 6.44
N GLY A 320 -18.34 -36.06 5.35
CA GLY A 320 -19.09 -36.51 4.18
C GLY A 320 -19.74 -35.38 3.37
N ILE A 321 -19.30 -34.12 3.54
CA ILE A 321 -19.84 -32.95 2.81
C ILE A 321 -19.38 -32.97 1.34
N VAL A 322 -18.17 -33.48 1.10
CA VAL A 322 -17.57 -33.62 -0.24
C VAL A 322 -17.07 -35.05 -0.43
N SER A 323 -17.12 -35.54 -1.67
CA SER A 323 -16.61 -36.87 -2.04
C SER A 323 -15.13 -36.85 -2.42
N GLU A 324 -14.62 -35.70 -2.86
CA GLU A 324 -13.22 -35.52 -3.30
C GLU A 324 -12.63 -34.22 -2.72
N PRO A 325 -11.29 -34.14 -2.51
CA PRO A 325 -10.65 -32.93 -2.02
C PRO A 325 -10.84 -31.75 -2.98
N LEU A 326 -11.33 -30.62 -2.47
CA LEU A 326 -11.51 -29.41 -3.26
C LEU A 326 -10.18 -28.68 -3.51
N ASP A 327 -10.04 -28.10 -4.71
CA ASP A 327 -8.95 -27.18 -5.05
C ASP A 327 -9.21 -25.80 -4.44
N LEU A 328 -8.88 -25.64 -3.16
CA LEU A 328 -9.11 -24.38 -2.42
C LEU A 328 -7.96 -23.39 -2.55
N ILE A 329 -6.71 -23.88 -2.58
CA ILE A 329 -5.50 -23.05 -2.68
C ILE A 329 -5.22 -22.62 -4.14
N TYR A 330 -4.56 -21.48 -4.34
CA TYR A 330 -4.30 -20.88 -5.65
C TYR A 330 -5.58 -20.55 -6.42
N THR A 331 -6.63 -20.15 -5.69
CA THR A 331 -7.91 -19.73 -6.27
C THR A 331 -8.29 -18.33 -5.80
N ARG A 332 -9.30 -17.74 -6.45
CA ARG A 332 -9.94 -16.51 -5.97
C ARG A 332 -10.50 -16.64 -4.56
N PHE A 333 -10.98 -17.83 -4.19
CA PHE A 333 -11.55 -18.08 -2.86
C PHE A 333 -10.49 -17.94 -1.77
N SER A 334 -9.34 -18.61 -1.90
CA SER A 334 -8.25 -18.52 -0.93
C SER A 334 -7.70 -17.10 -0.82
N LEU A 335 -7.64 -16.37 -1.94
CA LEU A 335 -7.28 -14.96 -1.97
C LEU A 335 -8.24 -14.11 -1.12
N TYR A 336 -9.56 -14.19 -1.37
CA TYR A 336 -10.54 -13.43 -0.59
C TYR A 336 -10.52 -13.79 0.88
N LEU A 337 -10.44 -15.08 1.20
CA LEU A 337 -10.41 -15.56 2.59
C LEU A 337 -9.22 -14.97 3.36
N ALA A 338 -8.03 -15.04 2.78
CA ALA A 338 -6.81 -14.53 3.40
C ALA A 338 -6.83 -12.99 3.51
N MET A 339 -7.25 -12.27 2.46
CA MET A 339 -7.32 -10.81 2.50
C MET A 339 -8.37 -10.31 3.51
N VAL A 340 -9.55 -10.93 3.55
CA VAL A 340 -10.59 -10.59 4.53
C VAL A 340 -10.08 -10.81 5.95
N GLN A 341 -9.41 -11.94 6.23
CA GLN A 341 -8.85 -12.19 7.56
C GLN A 341 -7.86 -11.11 8.02
N VAL A 342 -7.04 -10.61 7.09
CA VAL A 342 -6.02 -9.59 7.40
C VAL A 342 -6.66 -8.21 7.59
N LEU A 343 -7.66 -7.85 6.78
CA LEU A 343 -8.22 -6.50 6.73
C LEU A 343 -9.46 -6.30 7.61
N LEU A 344 -10.18 -7.38 7.97
CA LEU A 344 -11.38 -7.33 8.81
C LEU A 344 -11.18 -6.59 10.15
N PRO A 345 -10.06 -6.75 10.89
CA PRO A 345 -9.87 -6.03 12.15
C PRO A 345 -9.92 -4.51 12.00
N MET A 346 -9.41 -3.96 10.89
CA MET A 346 -9.42 -2.52 10.64
C MET A 346 -10.83 -1.98 10.37
N MET A 347 -11.66 -2.75 9.66
CA MET A 347 -13.09 -2.42 9.48
C MET A 347 -13.83 -2.48 10.82
N VAL A 348 -13.64 -3.55 11.60
CA VAL A 348 -14.30 -3.72 12.91
C VAL A 348 -13.95 -2.57 13.84
N LEU A 349 -12.67 -2.19 13.93
CA LEU A 349 -12.23 -1.05 14.75
C LEU A 349 -12.97 0.24 14.38
N SER A 350 -13.11 0.51 13.08
CA SER A 350 -13.79 1.70 12.57
C SER A 350 -15.28 1.70 12.91
N VAL A 351 -15.96 0.56 12.71
CA VAL A 351 -17.39 0.41 13.00
C VAL A 351 -17.66 0.48 14.50
N VAL A 352 -16.88 -0.22 15.33
CA VAL A 352 -17.02 -0.20 16.80
C VAL A 352 -16.81 1.21 17.37
N ALA A 353 -15.84 1.96 16.85
CA ALA A 353 -15.55 3.32 17.32
C ALA A 353 -16.72 4.28 17.13
N VAL A 354 -17.51 4.12 16.06
CA VAL A 354 -18.72 4.90 15.81
C VAL A 354 -19.92 4.30 16.57
N MET A 355 -20.11 2.99 16.51
CA MET A 355 -21.24 2.30 17.11
C MET A 355 -21.31 2.50 18.63
N ARG A 356 -20.17 2.55 19.34
CA ARG A 356 -20.13 2.84 20.78
C ARG A 356 -20.62 4.25 21.14
N ARG A 357 -20.62 5.19 20.20
CA ARG A 357 -21.11 6.56 20.42
C ARG A 357 -22.63 6.67 20.26
N VAL A 358 -23.27 5.67 19.65
CA VAL A 358 -24.72 5.66 19.42
C VAL A 358 -25.42 5.22 20.73
N PRO A 359 -26.26 6.08 21.34
CA PRO A 359 -27.06 5.72 22.50
C PRO A 359 -27.96 4.50 22.22
N THR A 360 -27.95 3.53 23.13
CA THR A 360 -28.79 2.31 23.03
C THR A 360 -30.29 2.60 23.16
N THR A 361 -30.65 3.79 23.65
CA THR A 361 -32.03 4.27 23.79
C THR A 361 -32.75 4.42 22.46
N TYR A 362 -32.05 4.74 21.36
CA TYR A 362 -32.68 4.90 20.05
C TYR A 362 -33.31 3.60 19.55
N MET A 363 -32.63 2.47 19.72
CA MET A 363 -33.17 1.16 19.35
C MET A 363 -34.37 0.79 20.22
N ARG A 364 -34.28 1.04 21.54
CA ARG A 364 -35.37 0.76 22.49
C ARG A 364 -36.61 1.59 22.14
N ALA A 365 -36.46 2.88 21.85
CA ALA A 365 -37.56 3.75 21.46
C ALA A 365 -38.25 3.29 20.16
N ALA A 366 -37.47 2.91 19.14
CA ALA A 366 -38.03 2.39 17.89
C ALA A 366 -38.83 1.10 18.08
N LEU A 367 -38.33 0.17 18.91
CA LEU A 367 -39.06 -1.06 19.26
C LEU A 367 -40.35 -0.77 20.03
N SER A 368 -40.33 0.19 20.98
CA SER A 368 -41.52 0.61 21.73
C SER A 368 -42.61 1.26 20.86
N LEU A 369 -42.24 1.85 19.73
CA LEU A 369 -43.18 2.39 18.73
C LEU A 369 -43.75 1.32 17.79
N GLY A 370 -43.46 0.04 18.04
CA GLY A 370 -43.99 -1.09 17.26
C GLY A 370 -43.17 -1.45 16.01
N ALA A 371 -42.01 -0.83 15.78
CA ALA A 371 -41.15 -1.23 14.68
C ALA A 371 -40.47 -2.59 14.99
N PRO A 372 -40.49 -3.57 14.08
CA PRO A 372 -39.76 -4.82 14.28
C PRO A 372 -38.24 -4.57 14.26
N TRP A 373 -37.47 -5.43 14.93
CA TRP A 373 -36.03 -5.25 15.15
C TRP A 373 -35.25 -4.92 13.87
N LEU A 374 -35.52 -5.62 12.77
CA LEU A 374 -34.79 -5.40 11.51
C LEU A 374 -35.12 -4.04 10.88
N THR A 375 -36.37 -3.58 11.01
CA THR A 375 -36.79 -2.25 10.55
C THR A 375 -36.16 -1.15 11.39
N ALA A 376 -36.17 -1.31 12.72
CA ALA A 376 -35.51 -0.38 13.64
C ALA A 376 -34.00 -0.31 13.37
N TRP A 377 -33.34 -1.46 13.19
CA TRP A 377 -31.92 -1.54 12.87
C TRP A 377 -31.59 -0.87 11.53
N ARG A 378 -32.32 -1.20 10.45
CA ARG A 378 -32.06 -0.65 9.12
C ARG A 378 -32.35 0.84 9.02
N ARG A 379 -33.39 1.33 9.70
CA ARG A 379 -33.81 2.75 9.60
C ARG A 379 -33.17 3.67 10.62
N VAL A 380 -32.77 3.15 11.78
CA VAL A 380 -32.22 3.98 12.87
C VAL A 380 -30.73 3.70 13.06
N GLN A 381 -30.35 2.46 13.30
CA GLN A 381 -28.96 2.13 13.64
C GLN A 381 -28.02 2.22 12.44
N LEU A 382 -28.39 1.63 11.30
CA LEU A 382 -27.55 1.53 10.12
C LEU A 382 -27.11 2.92 9.59
N PRO A 383 -27.98 3.93 9.45
CA PRO A 383 -27.57 5.28 9.04
C PRO A 383 -26.61 5.94 10.04
N LEU A 384 -26.79 5.69 11.34
CA LEU A 384 -25.95 6.26 12.39
C LEU A 384 -24.54 5.65 12.42
N ILE A 385 -24.39 4.37 12.06
CA ILE A 385 -23.07 3.70 11.98
C ILE A 385 -22.45 3.79 10.58
N LEU A 386 -23.21 4.21 9.56
CA LEU A 386 -22.75 4.32 8.18
C LEU A 386 -21.44 5.13 8.02
N PRO A 387 -21.22 6.25 8.73
CA PRO A 387 -19.94 6.95 8.67
C PRO A 387 -18.74 6.08 9.09
N GLY A 388 -18.94 5.17 10.06
CA GLY A 388 -17.91 4.23 10.51
C GLY A 388 -17.65 3.10 9.51
N ILE A 389 -18.71 2.62 8.84
CA ILE A 389 -18.59 1.64 7.75
C ILE A 389 -17.85 2.28 6.56
N LEU A 390 -18.19 3.52 6.20
CA LEU A 390 -17.54 4.23 5.10
C LEU A 390 -16.08 4.57 5.40
N SER A 391 -15.75 5.00 6.63
CA SER A 391 -14.36 5.26 7.01
C SER A 391 -13.53 3.97 7.07
N GLY A 392 -14.09 2.91 7.65
CA GLY A 392 -13.44 1.59 7.67
C GLY A 392 -13.30 1.00 6.27
N GLY A 393 -14.30 1.20 5.42
CA GLY A 393 -14.29 0.78 4.02
C GLY A 393 -13.23 1.48 3.20
N ALA A 394 -13.07 2.80 3.38
CA ALA A 394 -11.98 3.52 2.74
C ALA A 394 -10.62 2.98 3.17
N ILE A 395 -10.41 2.71 4.46
CA ILE A 395 -9.16 2.11 4.95
C ILE A 395 -8.93 0.74 4.31
N VAL A 396 -9.90 -0.17 4.39
CA VAL A 396 -9.78 -1.52 3.82
C VAL A 396 -9.53 -1.48 2.31
N PHE A 397 -10.24 -0.63 1.59
CA PHE A 397 -10.09 -0.49 0.14
C PHE A 397 -8.67 -0.02 -0.25
N VAL A 398 -8.16 1.01 0.42
CA VAL A 398 -6.81 1.54 0.17
C VAL A 398 -5.73 0.50 0.48
N PHE A 399 -5.86 -0.22 1.58
CA PHE A 399 -4.93 -1.30 1.92
C PHE A 399 -5.02 -2.48 0.95
N ALA A 400 -6.22 -2.83 0.48
CA ALA A 400 -6.41 -3.91 -0.48
C ALA A 400 -5.77 -3.60 -1.85
N LEU A 401 -5.87 -2.36 -2.35
CA LEU A 401 -5.27 -1.96 -3.63
C LEU A 401 -3.75 -2.18 -3.69
N GLY A 402 -3.05 -1.87 -2.59
CA GLY A 402 -1.59 -2.01 -2.49
C GLY A 402 -1.12 -3.40 -2.09
N TYR A 403 -2.03 -4.36 -1.91
CA TYR A 403 -1.71 -5.63 -1.32
C TYR A 403 -1.11 -6.58 -2.37
N TYR A 404 0.15 -7.02 -2.22
CA TYR A 404 0.80 -7.89 -3.21
C TYR A 404 1.23 -9.27 -2.67
N ILE A 405 1.59 -9.37 -1.38
CA ILE A 405 2.18 -10.60 -0.82
C ILE A 405 1.18 -11.77 -0.83
N THR A 406 -0.03 -11.57 -0.30
CA THR A 406 -1.04 -12.65 -0.20
C THR A 406 -1.58 -13.07 -1.58
N PRO A 407 -1.94 -12.16 -2.51
CA PRO A 407 -2.32 -12.55 -3.88
C PRO A 407 -1.24 -13.35 -4.60
N THR A 408 0.04 -12.99 -4.42
CA THR A 408 1.16 -13.72 -5.04
C THR A 408 1.36 -15.11 -4.46
N LEU A 409 1.10 -15.31 -3.16
CA LEU A 409 1.37 -16.57 -2.48
C LEU A 409 0.16 -17.54 -2.44
N VAL A 410 -1.06 -17.00 -2.43
CA VAL A 410 -2.29 -17.76 -2.15
C VAL A 410 -3.31 -17.66 -3.30
N GLY A 411 -3.22 -16.62 -4.12
CA GLY A 411 -4.08 -16.44 -5.28
C GLY A 411 -3.65 -17.29 -6.48
N GLY A 412 -4.55 -17.43 -7.45
CA GLY A 412 -4.24 -18.13 -8.70
C GLY A 412 -3.34 -17.31 -9.64
N PRO A 413 -2.82 -17.92 -10.72
CA PRO A 413 -2.02 -17.23 -11.73
C PRO A 413 -2.77 -16.07 -12.38
N THR A 414 -4.08 -16.19 -12.54
CA THR A 414 -4.88 -15.09 -13.08
C THR A 414 -5.13 -14.00 -12.03
N ASP A 415 -5.04 -14.29 -10.74
CA ASP A 415 -5.47 -13.37 -9.67
C ASP A 415 -4.37 -12.44 -9.16
N GLN A 416 -3.31 -12.28 -9.97
CA GLN A 416 -2.24 -11.34 -9.68
C GLN A 416 -2.75 -9.89 -9.80
N MET A 417 -2.41 -9.09 -8.80
CA MET A 417 -2.78 -7.68 -8.70
C MET A 417 -1.64 -6.81 -9.25
N ILE A 418 -1.94 -5.55 -9.60
CA ILE A 418 -0.91 -4.62 -10.10
C ILE A 418 0.24 -4.43 -9.12
N SER A 419 -0.07 -4.42 -7.83
CA SER A 419 0.91 -4.38 -6.76
C SER A 419 1.99 -5.49 -6.88
N SER A 420 1.62 -6.68 -7.34
CA SER A 420 2.55 -7.79 -7.62
C SER A 420 3.45 -7.47 -8.82
N TYR A 421 2.91 -6.87 -9.89
CA TYR A 421 3.70 -6.45 -11.05
C TYR A 421 4.66 -5.31 -10.70
N ILE A 422 4.25 -4.35 -9.88
CA ILE A 422 5.15 -3.29 -9.37
C ILE A 422 6.34 -3.92 -8.64
N ALA A 423 6.07 -4.89 -7.75
CA ALA A 423 7.13 -5.61 -7.03
C ALA A 423 8.04 -6.41 -7.97
N PHE A 424 7.48 -7.08 -8.98
CA PHE A 424 8.25 -7.82 -9.98
C PHE A 424 9.16 -6.90 -10.81
N TYR A 425 8.64 -5.79 -11.31
CA TYR A 425 9.44 -4.85 -12.11
C TYR A 425 10.54 -4.18 -11.27
N THR A 426 10.25 -3.87 -10.01
CA THR A 426 11.21 -3.22 -9.11
C THR A 426 12.28 -4.18 -8.60
N ASN A 427 11.90 -5.39 -8.17
CA ASN A 427 12.81 -6.30 -7.46
C ASN A 427 13.42 -7.41 -8.34
N SER A 428 12.73 -7.85 -9.39
CA SER A 428 13.18 -8.98 -10.22
C SER A 428 13.83 -8.51 -11.52
N THR A 429 13.20 -7.56 -12.22
CA THR A 429 13.74 -7.06 -13.51
C THR A 429 14.56 -5.78 -13.39
N LEU A 430 14.55 -5.15 -12.20
CA LEU A 430 15.19 -3.86 -11.92
C LEU A 430 14.79 -2.76 -12.94
N ASN A 431 13.54 -2.81 -13.42
CA ASN A 431 12.96 -1.82 -14.32
C ASN A 431 12.18 -0.78 -13.51
N TRP A 432 12.93 0.17 -12.96
CA TRP A 432 12.39 1.23 -12.11
C TRP A 432 11.41 2.15 -12.84
N GLY A 433 11.61 2.40 -14.14
CA GLY A 433 10.69 3.20 -14.95
C GLY A 433 9.31 2.54 -15.07
N MET A 434 9.27 1.22 -15.33
CA MET A 434 8.02 0.48 -15.37
C MET A 434 7.35 0.37 -13.99
N GLY A 435 8.15 0.10 -12.94
CA GLY A 435 7.65 0.10 -11.56
C GLY A 435 7.04 1.45 -11.16
N ALA A 436 7.67 2.55 -11.54
CA ALA A 436 7.19 3.91 -11.31
C ALA A 436 5.89 4.20 -12.08
N ALA A 437 5.79 3.81 -13.35
CA ALA A 437 4.59 4.02 -14.15
C ALA A 437 3.36 3.28 -13.59
N LEU A 438 3.52 1.98 -13.25
CA LEU A 438 2.46 1.20 -12.61
C LEU A 438 2.08 1.76 -11.22
N SER A 439 3.05 2.27 -10.47
CA SER A 439 2.79 2.93 -9.18
C SER A 439 2.03 4.24 -9.35
N LEU A 440 2.37 5.02 -10.38
CA LEU A 440 1.65 6.26 -10.73
C LEU A 440 0.20 5.96 -11.12
N GLN A 441 -0.02 4.92 -11.92
CA GLN A 441 -1.36 4.47 -12.31
C GLN A 441 -2.21 4.07 -11.08
N LEU A 442 -1.63 3.33 -10.15
CA LEU A 442 -2.30 2.96 -8.89
C LEU A 442 -2.57 4.19 -8.01
N LEU A 443 -1.63 5.13 -7.94
CA LEU A 443 -1.81 6.40 -7.23
C LEU A 443 -2.93 7.25 -7.83
N MET A 444 -3.06 7.30 -9.16
CA MET A 444 -4.14 8.01 -9.84
C MET A 444 -5.51 7.45 -9.44
N ILE A 445 -5.65 6.12 -9.34
CA ILE A 445 -6.88 5.48 -8.84
C ILE A 445 -7.14 5.87 -7.39
N LEU A 446 -6.11 5.85 -6.55
CA LEU A 446 -6.24 6.21 -5.15
C LEU A 446 -6.70 7.67 -4.99
N VAL A 447 -6.12 8.59 -5.76
CA VAL A 447 -6.53 10.00 -5.78
C VAL A 447 -7.96 10.15 -6.28
N LEU A 448 -8.34 9.46 -7.36
CA LEU A 448 -9.71 9.46 -7.87
C LEU A 448 -10.70 8.96 -6.81
N PHE A 449 -10.39 7.84 -6.15
CA PHE A 449 -11.19 7.32 -5.04
C PHE A 449 -11.30 8.33 -3.89
N ALA A 450 -10.19 8.96 -3.49
CA ALA A 450 -10.18 9.96 -2.42
C ALA A 450 -11.03 11.19 -2.78
N LEU A 451 -10.99 11.66 -4.02
CA LEU A 451 -11.83 12.77 -4.50
C LEU A 451 -13.31 12.40 -4.51
N LEU A 452 -13.66 11.20 -4.99
CA LEU A 452 -15.04 10.69 -4.96
C LEU A 452 -15.54 10.52 -3.51
N PHE A 453 -14.70 10.00 -2.63
CA PHE A 453 -15.03 9.85 -1.21
C PHE A 453 -15.22 11.20 -0.52
N TRP A 454 -14.33 12.18 -0.81
CA TRP A 454 -14.43 13.53 -0.27
C TRP A 454 -15.74 14.21 -0.74
N THR A 455 -16.01 14.22 -2.05
CA THR A 455 -17.24 14.82 -2.60
C THR A 455 -18.50 14.18 -2.01
N ALA A 456 -18.54 12.84 -1.91
CA ALA A 456 -19.62 12.12 -1.24
C ALA A 456 -19.80 12.54 0.22
N SER A 457 -18.70 12.65 0.99
CA SER A 457 -18.74 13.07 2.40
C SER A 457 -19.22 14.52 2.59
N VAL A 458 -18.95 15.41 1.62
CA VAL A 458 -19.40 16.80 1.65
C VAL A 458 -20.89 16.87 1.34
N LEU A 459 -21.36 16.11 0.35
CA LEU A 459 -22.78 16.00 0.01
C LEU A 459 -23.59 15.45 1.18
N PHE A 460 -23.09 14.42 1.87
CA PHE A 460 -23.74 13.83 3.03
C PHE A 460 -23.89 14.83 4.18
N ARG A 461 -22.84 15.61 4.46
CA ARG A 461 -22.86 16.68 5.48
C ARG A 461 -23.86 17.79 5.14
N ARG A 462 -23.97 18.16 3.86
CA ARG A 462 -24.96 19.15 3.41
C ARG A 462 -26.39 18.67 3.62
N LYS A 463 -26.71 17.41 3.27
CA LYS A 463 -28.05 16.85 3.48
C LYS A 463 -28.42 16.76 4.97
N ALA A 464 -27.47 16.43 5.84
CA ALA A 464 -27.68 16.36 7.29
C ALA A 464 -27.91 17.72 7.97
N HIS A 465 -27.61 18.84 7.29
CA HIS A 465 -27.92 20.19 7.78
C HIS A 465 -29.24 20.75 7.26
N VAL A 466 -29.85 20.10 6.26
CA VAL A 466 -31.08 20.54 5.60
C VAL A 466 -32.30 19.70 6.03
N ALA A 467 -32.07 18.48 6.54
CA ALA A 467 -33.06 17.64 7.22
C ALA A 467 -32.93 17.79 8.74
#